data_AF-A0A9W7A1B4-F1
#
_entry.id   AF-A0A9W7A1B4-F1
#
_cell.length_a   1.000
_cell.length_b   1.000
_cell.length_c   1.000
_cell.angle_alpha   90.00
_cell.angle_beta   90.00
_cell.angle_gamma   90.00
#
_symmetry.space_group_name_H-M   'P 1'
#
loop_
_entity.id
_entity.type
_entity.pdbx_description
1 polymer ?
#
loop_
_entity_poly.entity_id
_entity_poly.type
_entity_poly.pdbx_seq_one_letter_code
_entity_poly.pdbx_strand_id
1 'polypeptide(L)'
;DTPKLHIVFTIPCGFPSLTNISTTSLLSIAFANIGASCCKVAIAHIVFAIACGVPSLANLSATSLLSIAFANTGASCCNVAIAHIVFAISCRVPSLTILSTTSLLSIALANTGESCCNVAIAHIVFAIACGFPSLTNLSTTSLLSIALANTGESCCNVAIAHIVFAIACGAPSLTNLSTTSSLSIAFANTGAPCCNVAIAHIVFAISCEFPSITKKSTTSLLSIAFANTGASCCKVAIAHIVFAIACGAPSVAKKSTTSLLSIAFANAGASCCNVAIAHIVFAIACGAPSLTILSQSLSTAPNITFDRTPIRPSA
;
A
#
# COMPACT_ATOMS: atom_id res chain seq x y z
N ASP A 1 22.42 -7.21 21.14
CA ASP A 1 21.07 -7.78 20.97
C ASP A 1 20.29 -7.04 19.89
N THR A 2 19.82 -7.76 18.87
CA THR A 2 18.96 -7.20 17.82
C THR A 2 17.51 -7.33 18.26
N PRO A 3 16.78 -6.25 18.59
CA PRO A 3 15.39 -6.37 18.94
C PRO A 3 14.58 -6.87 17.73
N LYS A 4 13.90 -8.01 17.92
CA LYS A 4 13.01 -8.63 16.95
C LYS A 4 11.60 -8.61 17.52
N LEU A 5 10.66 -8.02 16.78
CA LEU A 5 9.24 -8.09 17.07
C LEU A 5 8.59 -9.10 16.13
N HIS A 6 7.94 -10.13 16.65
CA HIS A 6 7.15 -11.07 15.86
C HIS A 6 5.73 -11.14 16.41
N ILE A 7 4.74 -10.73 15.61
CA ILE A 7 3.33 -10.74 15.97
C ILE A 7 2.57 -11.51 14.90
N VAL A 8 1.83 -12.54 15.32
CA VAL A 8 0.88 -13.26 14.46
C VAL A 8 -0.50 -13.13 15.10
N PHE A 9 -1.45 -12.61 14.34
CA PHE A 9 -2.83 -12.45 14.78
C PHE A 9 -3.78 -13.05 13.76
N THR A 10 -4.62 -13.95 14.22
CA THR A 10 -5.61 -14.65 13.39
C THR A 10 -6.98 -14.49 14.02
N ILE A 11 -7.93 -13.89 13.29
CA ILE A 11 -9.33 -13.87 13.71
C ILE A 11 -10.09 -14.91 12.90
N PRO A 12 -10.49 -16.04 13.50
CA PRO A 12 -11.51 -16.90 12.94
C PRO A 12 -12.89 -16.29 13.21
N CYS A 13 -13.67 -16.05 12.16
CA CYS A 13 -15.07 -15.67 12.32
C CYS A 13 -15.87 -16.96 12.61
N GLY A 14 -16.25 -17.19 13.86
CA GLY A 14 -16.94 -18.41 14.32
C GLY A 14 -18.42 -18.51 13.91
N PHE A 15 -18.95 -19.73 13.96
CA PHE A 15 -20.30 -20.14 13.56
C PHE A 15 -21.34 -19.79 14.65
N PRO A 16 -22.29 -18.89 14.36
CA PRO A 16 -23.66 -19.23 14.69
C PRO A 16 -24.64 -18.83 13.58
N SER A 17 -25.78 -19.52 13.54
CA SER A 17 -26.94 -19.22 12.68
C SER A 17 -27.55 -17.87 13.08
N LEU A 18 -26.95 -16.77 12.64
CA LEU A 18 -27.46 -15.41 12.85
C LEU A 18 -27.72 -14.73 11.51
N THR A 19 -28.74 -13.88 11.52
CA THR A 19 -29.17 -13.11 10.36
C THR A 19 -28.27 -11.90 10.08
N ASN A 20 -27.45 -11.47 11.04
CA ASN A 20 -26.59 -10.30 10.88
C ASN A 20 -25.32 -10.45 11.74
N ILE A 21 -24.14 -10.42 11.12
CA ILE A 21 -22.85 -10.43 11.83
C ILE A 21 -22.09 -9.16 11.48
N SER A 22 -21.68 -8.43 12.52
CA SER A 22 -20.72 -7.33 12.41
C SER A 22 -19.47 -7.70 13.21
N THR A 23 -18.32 -7.72 12.55
CA THR A 23 -17.03 -7.90 13.20
C THR A 23 -16.22 -6.63 13.01
N THR A 24 -15.73 -6.08 14.12
CA THR A 24 -14.81 -4.95 14.10
C THR A 24 -13.51 -5.42 14.76
N SER A 25 -12.39 -5.19 14.08
CA SER A 25 -11.07 -5.49 14.61
C SER A 25 -10.24 -4.20 14.58
N LEU A 26 -9.74 -3.84 15.76
CA LEU A 26 -8.90 -2.67 16.00
C LEU A 26 -7.58 -3.19 16.55
N LEU A 27 -6.48 -2.94 15.83
CA LEU A 27 -5.14 -3.29 16.30
C LEU A 27 -4.20 -2.11 16.03
N SER A 28 -3.56 -1.62 17.08
CA SER A 28 -2.47 -0.65 17.00
C SER A 28 -1.19 -1.27 17.55
N ILE A 29 -0.14 -1.22 16.77
CA ILE A 29 1.20 -1.69 17.16
C ILE A 29 2.13 -0.50 17.05
N ALA A 30 2.72 -0.11 18.18
CA ALA A 30 3.78 0.88 18.23
C ALA A 30 5.06 0.19 18.71
N PHE A 31 6.12 0.29 17.92
CA PHE A 31 7.45 -0.19 18.28
C PHE A 31 8.45 0.95 18.16
N ALA A 32 9.18 1.20 19.25
CA ALA A 32 10.24 2.19 19.29
C ALA A 32 11.54 1.50 19.73
N ASN A 33 12.58 1.60 18.91
CA ASN A 33 13.94 1.22 19.31
C ASN A 33 14.75 2.49 19.52
N ILE A 34 15.07 2.82 20.77
CA ILE A 34 15.72 4.06 21.21
C ILE A 34 17.03 3.71 21.92
N GLY A 35 18.13 4.42 21.62
CA GLY A 35 19.43 4.20 22.26
C GLY A 35 20.63 4.35 21.32
N ALA A 36 21.82 4.49 21.92
CA ALA A 36 23.09 4.72 21.23
C ALA A 36 23.93 3.43 21.20
N SER A 37 24.36 3.00 20.01
CA SER A 37 25.22 1.81 19.80
C SER A 37 25.92 1.91 18.45
N CYS A 38 27.06 1.23 18.23
CA CYS A 38 27.77 1.33 16.95
C CYS A 38 26.96 0.85 15.74
N CYS A 39 26.13 -0.19 15.88
CA CYS A 39 25.22 -0.64 14.83
C CYS A 39 23.88 -1.00 15.44
N LYS A 40 22.81 -0.41 14.89
CA LYS A 40 21.45 -0.59 15.38
C LYS A 40 20.60 -1.23 14.30
N VAL A 41 20.03 -2.39 14.63
CA VAL A 41 19.17 -3.14 13.72
C VAL A 41 17.88 -3.46 14.45
N ALA A 42 16.75 -3.07 13.84
CA ALA A 42 15.43 -3.30 14.38
C ALA A 42 14.58 -4.02 13.32
N ILE A 43 14.02 -5.17 13.69
CA ILE A 43 13.27 -6.02 12.76
C ILE A 43 11.87 -6.28 13.31
N ALA A 44 10.83 -5.98 12.51
CA ALA A 44 9.45 -6.32 12.80
C ALA A 44 8.89 -7.29 11.75
N HIS A 45 8.27 -8.36 12.21
CA HIS A 45 7.47 -9.28 11.41
C HIS A 45 6.04 -9.32 11.96
N ILE A 46 5.08 -8.86 11.16
CA ILE A 46 3.68 -8.78 11.57
C ILE A 46 2.84 -9.53 10.54
N VAL A 47 2.12 -10.55 10.99
CA VAL A 47 1.18 -11.31 10.17
C VAL A 47 -0.21 -11.14 10.77
N PHE A 48 -1.13 -10.61 9.97
CA PHE A 48 -2.52 -10.47 10.34
C PHE A 48 -3.39 -11.17 9.30
N ALA A 49 -4.18 -12.14 9.75
CA ALA A 49 -5.09 -12.86 8.88
C ALA A 49 -6.50 -12.89 9.47
N ILE A 50 -7.49 -12.52 8.65
CA ILE A 50 -8.90 -12.76 8.97
C ILE A 50 -9.38 -13.84 8.02
N ALA A 51 -9.90 -14.93 8.60
CA ALA A 51 -10.56 -15.98 7.85
C ALA A 51 -12.00 -16.06 8.32
N CYS A 52 -12.93 -15.66 7.45
CA CYS A 52 -14.35 -15.84 7.68
C CYS A 52 -14.85 -17.05 6.89
N GLY A 53 -15.18 -18.12 7.60
CA GLY A 53 -15.93 -19.27 7.09
C GLY A 53 -17.19 -19.45 7.92
N VAL A 54 -18.36 -19.18 7.35
CA VAL A 54 -19.65 -19.24 8.06
C VAL A 54 -20.67 -20.05 7.25
N PRO A 55 -21.72 -20.62 7.88
CA PRO A 55 -22.84 -21.23 7.16
C PRO A 55 -23.73 -20.12 6.57
N SER A 56 -24.85 -20.45 5.93
CA SER A 56 -25.74 -19.49 5.24
C SER A 56 -26.13 -18.29 6.13
N LEU A 57 -25.81 -17.06 5.68
CA LEU A 57 -26.10 -15.81 6.39
C LEU A 57 -26.95 -14.86 5.53
N ALA A 58 -27.62 -13.87 6.13
CA ALA A 58 -28.26 -12.79 5.38
C ALA A 58 -27.29 -11.61 5.15
N ASN A 59 -26.69 -11.05 6.21
CA ASN A 59 -25.78 -9.89 6.10
C ASN A 59 -24.48 -10.07 6.90
N LEU A 60 -23.34 -9.73 6.28
CA LEU A 60 -22.03 -9.70 6.93
C LEU A 60 -21.35 -8.34 6.70
N SER A 61 -20.93 -7.71 7.80
CA SER A 61 -20.07 -6.54 7.80
C SER A 61 -18.78 -6.85 8.55
N ALA A 62 -17.63 -6.67 7.90
CA ALA A 62 -16.33 -6.80 8.52
C ALA A 62 -15.55 -5.50 8.36
N THR A 63 -15.14 -4.92 9.49
CA THR A 63 -14.25 -3.76 9.50
C THR A 63 -12.95 -4.12 10.20
N SER A 64 -11.84 -3.82 9.53
CA SER A 64 -10.50 -4.05 10.08
C SER A 64 -9.70 -2.77 9.99
N LEU A 65 -9.27 -2.28 11.15
CA LEU A 65 -8.44 -1.09 11.32
C LEU A 65 -7.11 -1.54 11.92
N LEU A 66 -6.04 -1.45 11.14
CA LEU A 66 -4.69 -1.80 11.58
C LEU A 66 -3.78 -0.57 11.41
N SER A 67 -3.17 -0.14 12.52
CA SER A 67 -2.16 0.91 12.52
C SER A 67 -0.84 0.37 13.06
N ILE A 68 0.22 0.52 12.30
CA ILE A 68 1.57 0.10 12.68
C ILE A 68 2.48 1.32 12.61
N ALA A 69 3.06 1.69 13.74
CA ALA A 69 4.07 2.72 13.85
C ALA A 69 5.39 2.08 14.30
N PHE A 70 6.42 2.26 13.50
CA PHE A 70 7.77 1.77 13.79
C PHE A 70 8.73 2.95 13.78
N ALA A 71 9.35 3.22 14.92
CA ALA A 71 10.34 4.26 15.09
C ALA A 71 11.67 3.63 15.49
N ASN A 72 12.73 3.96 14.78
CA ASN A 72 14.08 3.58 15.15
C ASN A 72 14.93 4.84 15.27
N THR A 73 15.34 5.17 16.49
CA THR A 73 15.97 6.46 16.80
C THR A 73 17.31 6.25 17.52
N GLY A 74 18.39 6.89 17.06
CA GLY A 74 19.65 6.84 17.80
C GLY A 74 20.89 7.30 17.03
N ALA A 75 21.93 7.67 17.77
CA ALA A 75 23.26 7.93 17.24
C ALA A 75 24.02 6.60 17.10
N SER A 76 24.43 6.24 15.89
CA SER A 76 25.11 4.97 15.59
C SER A 76 25.95 5.11 14.32
N CYS A 77 26.87 4.19 14.02
CA CYS A 77 27.54 4.21 12.72
C CYS A 77 26.58 3.77 11.60
N CYS A 78 25.72 2.78 11.90
CA CYS A 78 24.70 2.28 10.96
C CYS A 78 23.38 2.03 11.69
N ASN A 79 22.29 2.56 11.13
CA ASN A 79 20.94 2.41 11.67
C ASN A 79 20.00 1.76 10.63
N VAL A 80 19.49 0.58 10.94
CA VAL A 80 18.72 -0.26 10.00
C VAL A 80 17.37 -0.64 10.59
N ALA A 81 16.30 -0.29 9.90
CA ALA A 81 14.92 -0.65 10.22
C ALA A 81 14.36 -1.55 9.12
N ILE A 82 13.88 -2.75 9.49
CA ILE A 82 13.25 -3.70 8.57
C ILE A 82 11.86 -4.04 9.09
N ALA A 83 10.83 -3.84 8.27
CA ALA A 83 9.47 -4.27 8.56
C ALA A 83 8.97 -5.22 7.47
N HIS A 84 8.48 -6.39 7.87
CA HIS A 84 7.76 -7.31 7.01
C HIS A 84 6.34 -7.49 7.53
N ILE A 85 5.36 -7.04 6.75
CA ILE A 85 3.96 -6.98 7.14
C ILE A 85 3.13 -7.75 6.12
N VAL A 86 2.40 -8.76 6.60
CA VAL A 86 1.46 -9.54 5.79
C VAL A 86 0.06 -9.34 6.35
N PHE A 87 -0.84 -8.84 5.53
CA PHE A 87 -2.25 -8.67 5.83
C PHE A 87 -3.07 -9.45 4.82
N ALA A 88 -3.85 -10.42 5.30
CA ALA A 88 -4.69 -11.25 4.46
C ALA A 88 -6.13 -11.29 5.00
N ILE A 89 -7.10 -11.00 4.17
CA ILE A 89 -8.51 -11.29 4.45
C ILE A 89 -8.96 -12.36 3.47
N SER A 90 -9.48 -13.46 3.98
CA SER A 90 -10.11 -14.50 3.19
C SER A 90 -11.54 -14.73 3.67
N CYS A 91 -12.50 -14.57 2.78
CA CYS A 91 -13.92 -14.80 3.07
C CYS A 91 -14.44 -15.90 2.13
N ARG A 92 -14.96 -16.99 2.71
CA ARG A 92 -15.59 -18.08 1.96
C ARG A 92 -16.90 -18.50 2.63
N VAL A 93 -18.02 -18.19 1.98
CA VAL A 93 -19.37 -18.41 2.52
C VAL A 93 -20.26 -19.04 1.45
N PRO A 94 -21.05 -20.09 1.75
CA PRO A 94 -21.83 -20.83 0.75
C PRO A 94 -23.01 -20.03 0.18
N SER A 95 -23.60 -19.12 0.97
CA SER A 95 -24.68 -18.24 0.52
C SER A 95 -24.80 -17.01 1.43
N LEU A 96 -24.89 -15.82 0.84
CA LEU A 96 -25.02 -14.56 1.58
C LEU A 96 -25.87 -13.56 0.79
N THR A 97 -26.59 -12.64 1.43
CA THR A 97 -27.34 -11.59 0.71
C THR A 97 -26.45 -10.36 0.48
N ILE A 98 -25.80 -9.87 1.54
CA ILE A 98 -24.97 -8.66 1.48
C ILE A 98 -23.64 -8.90 2.20
N LEU A 99 -22.53 -8.58 1.52
CA LEU A 99 -21.20 -8.48 2.11
C LEU A 99 -20.66 -7.06 1.98
N SER A 100 -20.25 -6.49 3.11
CA SER A 100 -19.46 -5.26 3.17
C SER A 100 -18.16 -5.50 3.92
N THR A 101 -17.02 -5.33 3.28
CA THR A 101 -15.71 -5.38 3.93
C THR A 101 -15.01 -4.04 3.81
N THR A 102 -14.64 -3.44 4.94
CA THR A 102 -13.80 -2.25 4.98
C THR A 102 -12.49 -2.58 5.67
N SER A 103 -11.40 -2.25 5.00
CA SER A 103 -10.05 -2.46 5.52
C SER A 103 -9.25 -1.18 5.40
N LEU A 104 -8.74 -0.71 6.53
CA LEU A 104 -7.81 0.42 6.60
C LEU A 104 -6.53 -0.08 7.24
N LEU A 105 -5.44 0.08 6.51
CA LEU A 105 -4.09 -0.20 6.98
C LEU A 105 -3.25 1.07 6.85
N SER A 106 -2.75 1.57 7.98
CA SER A 106 -1.80 2.67 8.02
C SER A 106 -0.47 2.18 8.58
N ILE A 107 0.60 2.36 7.81
CA ILE A 107 1.95 1.98 8.21
C ILE A 107 2.83 3.24 8.19
N ALA A 108 3.43 3.56 9.32
CA ALA A 108 4.40 4.63 9.44
C ALA A 108 5.74 4.03 9.90
N LEU A 109 6.76 4.11 9.04
CA LEU A 109 8.13 3.76 9.37
C LEU A 109 8.97 5.03 9.43
N ALA A 110 9.48 5.35 10.61
CA ALA A 110 10.39 6.46 10.83
C ALA A 110 11.75 5.93 11.28
N ASN A 111 12.79 6.30 10.56
CA ASN A 111 14.17 6.01 10.95
C ASN A 111 14.90 7.34 11.13
N THR A 112 15.31 7.65 12.35
CA THR A 112 15.91 8.95 12.68
C THR A 112 17.24 8.78 13.40
N GLY A 113 18.24 9.60 13.07
CA GLY A 113 19.50 9.59 13.81
C GLY A 113 20.69 10.17 13.07
N GLU A 114 21.69 10.56 13.86
CA GLU A 114 23.01 10.93 13.37
C GLU A 114 23.82 9.64 13.19
N SER A 115 23.96 9.19 11.94
CA SER A 115 24.67 7.95 11.63
C SER A 115 25.39 8.00 10.31
N CYS A 116 26.43 7.22 10.06
CA CYS A 116 27.04 7.23 8.72
C CYS A 116 26.08 6.68 7.65
N CYS A 117 25.21 5.72 8.01
CA CYS A 117 24.25 5.12 7.09
C CYS A 117 22.90 4.85 7.78
N ASN A 118 21.81 5.33 7.19
CA ASN A 118 20.46 5.07 7.68
C ASN A 118 19.63 4.32 6.61
N VAL A 119 19.16 3.12 6.92
CA VAL A 119 18.47 2.24 5.97
C VAL A 119 17.10 1.83 6.52
N ALA A 120 16.03 2.10 5.75
CA ALA A 120 14.67 1.67 6.06
C ALA A 120 14.16 0.76 4.94
N ILE A 121 13.74 -0.46 5.29
CA ILE A 121 13.21 -1.45 4.35
C ILE A 121 11.83 -1.88 4.81
N ALA A 122 10.83 -1.76 3.93
CA ALA A 122 9.48 -2.24 4.15
C ALA A 122 9.10 -3.29 3.09
N HIS A 123 8.69 -4.48 3.52
CA HIS A 123 8.03 -5.47 2.68
C HIS A 123 6.59 -5.63 3.14
N ILE A 124 5.63 -5.28 2.30
CA ILE A 124 4.21 -5.23 2.67
C ILE A 124 3.42 -6.05 1.66
N VAL A 125 2.70 -7.05 2.15
CA VAL A 125 1.77 -7.85 1.36
C VAL A 125 0.37 -7.63 1.91
N PHE A 126 -0.51 -7.08 1.09
CA PHE A 126 -1.91 -6.88 1.39
C PHE A 126 -2.74 -7.67 0.38
N ALA A 127 -3.52 -8.63 0.87
CA ALA A 127 -4.36 -9.48 0.04
C ALA A 127 -5.78 -9.54 0.60
N ILE A 128 -6.77 -9.33 -0.25
CA ILE A 128 -8.17 -9.65 0.04
C ILE A 128 -8.62 -10.69 -0.98
N ALA A 129 -9.09 -11.83 -0.51
CA ALA A 129 -9.66 -12.89 -1.32
C ALA A 129 -11.09 -13.19 -0.85
N CYS A 130 -12.04 -13.07 -1.77
CA CYS A 130 -13.47 -13.24 -1.50
C CYS A 130 -14.04 -14.26 -2.49
N GLY A 131 -14.52 -15.42 -2.00
CA GLY A 131 -15.03 -16.52 -2.83
C GLY A 131 -16.41 -17.02 -2.36
N PHE A 132 -17.47 -16.87 -3.15
CA PHE A 132 -18.86 -17.18 -2.72
C PHE A 132 -19.67 -17.91 -3.79
N PRO A 133 -20.46 -18.97 -3.51
CA PRO A 133 -21.32 -19.63 -4.49
C PRO A 133 -22.58 -18.85 -4.91
N SER A 134 -23.11 -17.97 -4.05
CA SER A 134 -24.29 -17.14 -4.35
C SER A 134 -24.31 -15.89 -3.47
N LEU A 135 -24.31 -14.69 -4.07
CA LEU A 135 -24.38 -13.42 -3.34
C LEU A 135 -25.24 -12.41 -4.08
N THR A 136 -26.02 -11.56 -3.40
CA THR A 136 -26.79 -10.49 -4.06
C THR A 136 -25.92 -9.23 -4.25
N ASN A 137 -25.26 -8.75 -3.19
CA ASN A 137 -24.45 -7.53 -3.21
C ASN A 137 -23.08 -7.73 -2.54
N LEU A 138 -22.00 -7.35 -3.24
CA LEU A 138 -20.64 -7.28 -2.71
C LEU A 138 -20.14 -5.83 -2.72
N SER A 139 -19.71 -5.34 -1.57
CA SER A 139 -18.95 -4.08 -1.45
C SER A 139 -17.64 -4.33 -0.72
N THR A 140 -16.53 -4.00 -1.38
CA THR A 140 -15.20 -4.08 -0.78
C THR A 140 -14.54 -2.71 -0.86
N THR A 141 -14.13 -2.18 0.29
CA THR A 141 -13.36 -0.93 0.39
C THR A 141 -12.06 -1.22 1.09
N SER A 142 -10.96 -0.83 0.46
CA SER A 142 -9.61 -1.06 0.97
C SER A 142 -8.78 0.20 0.82
N LEU A 143 -8.14 0.60 1.91
CA LEU A 143 -7.33 1.80 2.01
C LEU A 143 -6.01 1.43 2.66
N LEU A 144 -4.92 1.57 1.90
CA LEU A 144 -3.57 1.35 2.36
C LEU A 144 -2.79 2.67 2.28
N SER A 145 -2.33 3.15 3.43
CA SER A 145 -1.47 4.33 3.54
C SER A 145 -0.13 3.91 4.12
N ILE A 146 0.95 4.24 3.41
CA ILE A 146 2.31 3.91 3.81
C ILE A 146 3.13 5.20 3.81
N ALA A 147 3.73 5.53 4.94
CA ALA A 147 4.67 6.62 5.08
C ALA A 147 6.02 6.08 5.53
N LEU A 148 7.05 6.27 4.71
CA LEU A 148 8.44 5.98 5.05
C LEU A 148 9.18 7.30 5.17
N ALA A 149 9.66 7.60 6.38
CA ALA A 149 10.45 8.77 6.68
C ALA A 149 11.85 8.36 7.15
N ASN A 150 12.88 8.91 6.51
CA ASN A 150 14.27 8.74 6.92
C ASN A 150 14.86 10.13 7.16
N THR A 151 15.22 10.44 8.40
CA THR A 151 15.70 11.77 8.77
C THR A 151 17.04 11.70 9.51
N GLY A 152 17.97 12.57 9.14
CA GLY A 152 19.25 12.68 9.82
C GLY A 152 20.40 13.18 8.95
N GLU A 153 21.46 13.62 9.62
CA GLU A 153 22.71 14.12 9.02
C GLU A 153 23.66 12.98 8.66
N SER A 154 23.13 11.93 8.04
CA SER A 154 23.92 10.74 7.73
C SER A 154 24.82 10.93 6.53
N CYS A 155 25.78 10.04 6.24
CA CYS A 155 26.44 10.10 4.92
C CYS A 155 25.53 9.54 3.82
N CYS A 156 24.64 8.59 4.16
CA CYS A 156 23.72 7.94 3.22
C CYS A 156 22.38 7.60 3.88
N ASN A 157 21.28 8.06 3.28
CA ASN A 157 19.92 7.65 3.64
C ASN A 157 19.30 6.82 2.51
N VAL A 158 18.83 5.63 2.85
CA VAL A 158 18.21 4.68 1.92
C VAL A 158 16.83 4.27 2.45
N ALA A 159 15.81 4.42 1.62
CA ALA A 159 14.45 3.94 1.88
C ALA A 159 14.03 3.01 0.73
N ILE A 160 13.65 1.78 1.06
CA ILE A 160 13.22 0.78 0.09
C ILE A 160 11.85 0.25 0.52
N ALA A 161 10.87 0.25 -0.38
CA ALA A 161 9.62 -0.46 -0.16
C ALA A 161 9.34 -1.45 -1.29
N HIS A 162 8.96 -2.66 -0.90
CA HIS A 162 8.37 -3.65 -1.79
C HIS A 162 6.93 -3.92 -1.33
N ILE A 163 5.96 -3.57 -2.17
CA ILE A 163 4.54 -3.57 -1.80
C ILE A 163 3.76 -4.41 -2.81
N VAL A 164 3.03 -5.39 -2.30
CA VAL A 164 2.06 -6.18 -3.08
C VAL A 164 0.69 -5.89 -2.52
N PHE A 165 -0.18 -5.33 -3.36
CA PHE A 165 -1.57 -5.09 -3.06
C PHE A 165 -2.43 -5.88 -4.04
N ALA A 166 -3.20 -6.83 -3.53
CA ALA A 166 -4.04 -7.70 -4.34
C ALA A 166 -5.45 -7.79 -3.78
N ILE A 167 -6.44 -7.62 -4.66
CA ILE A 167 -7.84 -7.93 -4.36
C ILE A 167 -8.31 -8.94 -5.38
N ALA A 168 -8.80 -10.07 -4.91
CA ALA A 168 -9.38 -11.13 -5.72
C ALA A 168 -10.82 -11.39 -5.23
N CYS A 169 -11.79 -11.29 -6.13
CA CYS A 169 -13.19 -11.61 -5.84
C CYS A 169 -13.74 -12.60 -6.88
N GLY A 170 -14.36 -13.70 -6.44
CA GLY A 170 -15.01 -14.68 -7.31
C GLY A 170 -16.35 -15.18 -6.77
N ALA A 171 -17.38 -15.28 -7.63
CA ALA A 171 -18.64 -15.95 -7.33
C ALA A 171 -19.41 -16.40 -8.59
N PRO A 172 -20.25 -17.46 -8.54
CA PRO A 172 -21.14 -17.90 -9.61
C PRO A 172 -22.29 -16.95 -9.96
N SER A 173 -22.82 -16.17 -9.01
CA SER A 173 -23.93 -15.24 -9.26
C SER A 173 -23.90 -14.00 -8.36
N LEU A 174 -24.08 -12.82 -8.96
CA LEU A 174 -24.19 -11.53 -8.28
C LEU A 174 -25.23 -10.59 -8.90
N THR A 175 -25.81 -9.69 -8.10
CA THR A 175 -26.59 -8.56 -8.63
C THR A 175 -25.73 -7.31 -8.74
N ASN A 176 -25.04 -6.90 -7.67
CA ASN A 176 -24.18 -5.71 -7.68
C ASN A 176 -22.81 -5.94 -7.05
N LEU A 177 -21.75 -5.57 -7.77
CA LEU A 177 -20.37 -5.59 -7.31
C LEU A 177 -19.80 -4.16 -7.25
N SER A 178 -19.33 -3.76 -6.08
CA SER A 178 -18.55 -2.54 -5.87
C SER A 178 -17.20 -2.85 -5.24
N THR A 179 -16.14 -2.35 -5.86
CA THR A 179 -14.75 -2.53 -5.41
C THR A 179 -14.09 -1.17 -5.42
N THR A 180 -13.73 -0.65 -4.25
CA THR A 180 -13.00 0.60 -4.09
C THR A 180 -11.68 0.31 -3.40
N SER A 181 -10.60 0.76 -4.01
CA SER A 181 -9.26 0.53 -3.50
C SER A 181 -8.43 1.80 -3.64
N SER A 182 -7.66 2.11 -2.63
CA SER A 182 -6.73 3.23 -2.69
C SER A 182 -5.43 2.88 -1.96
N LEU A 183 -4.32 3.12 -2.64
CA LEU A 183 -2.97 2.95 -2.15
C LEU A 183 -2.26 4.30 -2.23
N SER A 184 -1.87 4.82 -1.07
CA SER A 184 -1.07 6.04 -0.94
C SER A 184 0.28 5.70 -0.32
N ILE A 185 1.35 6.10 -0.98
CA ILE A 185 2.72 5.86 -0.51
C ILE A 185 3.48 7.18 -0.54
N ALA A 186 4.05 7.55 0.60
CA ALA A 186 4.91 8.72 0.74
C ALA A 186 6.30 8.30 1.24
N PHE A 187 7.32 8.67 0.47
CA PHE A 187 8.72 8.58 0.89
C PHE A 187 9.23 9.97 1.19
N ALA A 188 9.77 10.17 2.38
CA ALA A 188 10.40 11.41 2.79
C ALA A 188 11.82 11.13 3.30
N ASN A 189 12.83 11.60 2.58
CA ASN A 189 14.20 11.65 3.09
C ASN A 189 14.56 13.10 3.35
N THR A 190 14.96 13.42 4.59
CA THR A 190 15.32 14.80 4.98
C THR A 190 16.68 14.82 5.71
N GLY A 191 17.50 15.82 5.40
CA GLY A 191 18.83 16.03 6.01
C GLY A 191 19.87 16.50 4.99
N ALA A 192 21.14 16.62 5.37
CA ALA A 192 22.24 16.93 4.46
C ALA A 192 23.19 15.74 4.17
N PRO A 193 22.69 14.53 3.83
CA PRO A 193 23.57 13.40 3.57
C PRO A 193 24.31 13.52 2.25
N CYS A 194 25.42 12.81 2.08
CA CYS A 194 26.07 12.73 0.78
C CYS A 194 25.12 12.13 -0.28
N CYS A 195 24.31 11.13 0.10
CA CYS A 195 23.33 10.48 -0.79
C CYS A 195 21.96 10.23 -0.14
N ASN A 196 20.89 10.54 -0.87
CA ASN A 196 19.51 10.17 -0.56
C ASN A 196 18.96 9.24 -1.65
N VAL A 197 18.55 8.04 -1.26
CA VAL A 197 18.00 7.03 -2.18
C VAL A 197 16.62 6.58 -1.70
N ALA A 198 15.62 6.65 -2.57
CA ALA A 198 14.29 6.12 -2.34
C ALA A 198 13.91 5.18 -3.50
N ILE A 199 13.57 3.93 -3.18
CA ILE A 199 13.20 2.91 -4.16
C ILE A 199 11.84 2.32 -3.77
N ALA A 200 10.90 2.30 -4.71
CA ALA A 200 9.62 1.64 -4.54
C ALA A 200 9.41 0.60 -5.65
N HIS A 201 9.12 -0.63 -5.27
CA HIS A 201 8.62 -1.67 -6.17
C HIS A 201 7.20 -2.05 -5.75
N ILE A 202 6.22 -1.77 -6.60
CA ILE A 202 4.80 -1.85 -6.26
C ILE A 202 4.08 -2.72 -7.27
N VAL A 203 3.37 -3.73 -6.78
CA VAL A 203 2.42 -4.52 -7.55
C VAL A 203 1.04 -4.25 -7.01
N PHE A 204 0.18 -3.68 -7.84
CA PHE A 204 -1.21 -3.40 -7.53
C PHE A 204 -2.10 -4.17 -8.50
N ALA A 205 -2.86 -5.12 -7.98
CA ALA A 205 -3.69 -6.00 -8.77
C ALA A 205 -5.11 -6.09 -8.21
N ILE A 206 -6.10 -5.96 -9.08
CA ILE A 206 -7.50 -6.26 -8.75
C ILE A 206 -8.02 -7.24 -9.78
N SER A 207 -8.44 -8.42 -9.35
CA SER A 207 -9.12 -9.40 -10.20
C SER A 207 -10.50 -9.71 -9.65
N CYS A 208 -11.52 -9.56 -10.50
CA CYS A 208 -12.90 -9.82 -10.13
C CYS A 208 -13.57 -10.63 -11.25
N GLU A 209 -13.81 -11.91 -11.02
CA GLU A 209 -14.34 -12.87 -12.01
C GLU A 209 -15.70 -13.42 -11.59
N PHE A 210 -16.71 -13.18 -12.43
CA PHE A 210 -18.09 -13.59 -12.14
C PHE A 210 -18.83 -13.91 -13.44
N PRO A 211 -19.51 -15.07 -13.54
CA PRO A 211 -20.22 -15.46 -14.76
C PRO A 211 -21.57 -14.75 -14.92
N SER A 212 -22.16 -14.17 -13.86
CA SER A 212 -23.41 -13.39 -13.96
C SER A 212 -23.45 -12.20 -12.99
N ILE A 213 -23.55 -10.97 -13.51
CA ILE A 213 -23.65 -9.72 -12.72
C ILE A 213 -24.61 -8.72 -13.38
N THR A 214 -25.46 -8.02 -12.62
CA THR A 214 -26.26 -6.90 -13.19
C THR A 214 -25.42 -5.62 -13.28
N LYS A 215 -24.72 -5.23 -12.22
CA LYS A 215 -23.90 -4.01 -12.18
C LYS A 215 -22.53 -4.24 -11.55
N LYS A 216 -21.47 -3.80 -12.22
CA LYS A 216 -20.09 -3.82 -11.70
C LYS A 216 -19.48 -2.42 -11.68
N SER A 217 -18.92 -2.02 -10.53
CA SER A 217 -18.14 -0.80 -10.35
C SER A 217 -16.79 -1.12 -9.71
N THR A 218 -15.72 -0.68 -10.34
CA THR A 218 -14.36 -0.78 -9.79
C THR A 218 -13.70 0.59 -9.84
N THR A 219 -13.36 1.11 -8.67
CA THR A 219 -12.62 2.36 -8.48
C THR A 219 -11.29 2.05 -7.84
N SER A 220 -10.23 2.57 -8.44
CA SER A 220 -8.86 2.35 -7.97
C SER A 220 -8.08 3.66 -8.01
N LEU A 221 -7.36 3.94 -6.93
CA LEU A 221 -6.49 5.11 -6.82
C LEU A 221 -5.10 4.67 -6.34
N LEU A 222 -4.07 5.04 -7.08
CA LEU A 222 -2.69 4.85 -6.69
C LEU A 222 -1.99 6.21 -6.68
N SER A 223 -1.50 6.62 -5.52
CA SER A 223 -0.75 7.86 -5.32
C SER A 223 0.60 7.55 -4.70
N ILE A 224 1.67 7.98 -5.37
CA ILE A 224 3.04 7.79 -4.88
C ILE A 224 3.75 9.13 -4.91
N ALA A 225 4.32 9.51 -3.77
CA ALA A 225 5.09 10.73 -3.62
C ALA A 225 6.49 10.42 -3.08
N PHE A 226 7.50 10.97 -3.74
CA PHE A 226 8.87 10.99 -3.25
C PHE A 226 9.26 12.42 -2.92
N ALA A 227 9.73 12.65 -1.71
CA ALA A 227 10.25 13.92 -1.25
C ALA A 227 11.68 13.71 -0.70
N ASN A 228 12.69 14.15 -1.45
CA ASN A 228 14.06 14.24 -0.93
C ASN A 228 14.41 15.71 -0.73
N THR A 229 14.47 16.16 0.52
CA THR A 229 14.74 17.56 0.86
C THR A 229 16.06 17.69 1.61
N GLY A 230 16.76 18.81 1.38
CA GLY A 230 18.02 19.15 2.03
C GLY A 230 19.22 19.22 1.08
N ALA A 231 20.40 19.46 1.64
CA ALA A 231 21.65 19.65 0.90
C ALA A 231 22.39 18.31 0.76
N SER A 232 22.04 17.54 -0.26
CA SER A 232 22.69 16.24 -0.50
C SER A 232 23.35 16.19 -1.86
N CYS A 233 24.57 15.65 -1.94
CA CYS A 233 25.33 15.59 -3.20
C CYS A 233 24.56 14.81 -4.28
N CYS A 234 23.92 13.69 -3.91
CA CYS A 234 23.09 12.89 -4.81
C CYS A 234 21.69 12.64 -4.25
N LYS A 235 20.66 12.78 -5.10
CA LYS A 235 19.27 12.41 -4.83
C LYS A 235 18.80 11.44 -5.90
N VAL A 236 18.33 10.26 -5.49
CA VAL A 236 17.85 9.22 -6.38
C VAL A 236 16.47 8.77 -5.92
N ALA A 237 15.49 8.81 -6.81
CA ALA A 237 14.15 8.27 -6.60
C ALA A 237 13.80 7.32 -7.76
N ILE A 238 13.51 6.06 -7.44
CA ILE A 238 13.17 5.03 -8.43
C ILE A 238 11.83 4.42 -8.05
N ALA A 239 10.90 4.40 -9.00
CA ALA A 239 9.62 3.73 -8.85
C ALA A 239 9.45 2.68 -9.97
N HIS A 240 9.25 1.43 -9.60
CA HIS A 240 8.80 0.37 -10.50
C HIS A 240 7.40 -0.06 -10.10
N ILE A 241 6.42 0.11 -10.99
CA ILE A 241 5.00 -0.06 -10.67
C ILE A 241 4.37 -0.98 -11.69
N VAL A 242 3.74 -2.05 -11.22
CA VAL A 242 2.85 -2.89 -12.02
C VAL A 242 1.44 -2.68 -11.51
N PHE A 243 0.56 -2.20 -12.39
CA PHE A 243 -0.83 -1.95 -12.11
C PHE A 243 -1.70 -2.78 -13.04
N ALA A 244 -2.51 -3.67 -12.48
CA ALA A 244 -3.35 -4.58 -13.24
C ALA A 244 -4.79 -4.60 -12.70
N ILE A 245 -5.77 -4.45 -13.59
CA ILE A 245 -7.17 -4.70 -13.26
C ILE A 245 -7.72 -5.73 -14.25
N ALA A 246 -8.16 -6.86 -13.72
CA ALA A 246 -8.85 -7.91 -14.44
C ALA A 246 -10.34 -7.94 -14.07
N CYS A 247 -11.19 -7.92 -15.09
CA CYS A 247 -12.62 -8.12 -14.96
C CYS A 247 -13.03 -9.32 -15.84
N GLY A 248 -13.29 -10.49 -15.27
CA GLY A 248 -13.86 -11.62 -16.01
C GLY A 248 -15.20 -11.30 -16.71
N ALA A 249 -15.59 -12.14 -17.68
CA ALA A 249 -16.85 -12.11 -18.45
C ALA A 249 -17.33 -13.56 -18.69
N PRO A 250 -18.64 -13.87 -18.89
CA PRO A 250 -19.63 -13.05 -19.61
C PRO A 250 -21.09 -13.11 -19.07
N SER A 251 -21.63 -11.97 -18.61
CA SER A 251 -23.07 -11.57 -18.59
C SER A 251 -23.20 -10.37 -17.64
N VAL A 252 -22.70 -9.19 -18.05
CA VAL A 252 -22.69 -7.98 -17.19
C VAL A 252 -23.52 -6.85 -17.80
N ALA A 253 -24.70 -6.55 -17.24
CA ALA A 253 -25.60 -5.56 -17.84
C ALA A 253 -25.02 -4.13 -17.86
N LYS A 254 -24.25 -3.74 -16.84
CA LYS A 254 -23.55 -2.43 -16.77
C LYS A 254 -22.20 -2.52 -16.05
N LYS A 255 -21.16 -1.96 -16.67
CA LYS A 255 -19.78 -1.96 -16.15
C LYS A 255 -19.19 -0.55 -16.14
N SER A 256 -18.61 -0.18 -14.99
CA SER A 256 -17.87 1.06 -14.79
C SER A 256 -16.53 0.74 -14.15
N THR A 257 -15.43 1.17 -14.78
CA THR A 257 -14.09 1.05 -14.19
C THR A 257 -13.41 2.40 -14.26
N THR A 258 -13.00 2.91 -13.10
CA THR A 258 -12.27 4.16 -12.94
C THR A 258 -10.95 3.88 -12.25
N SER A 259 -9.87 4.38 -12.83
CA SER A 259 -8.52 4.23 -12.29
C SER A 259 -7.77 5.55 -12.40
N LEU A 260 -7.19 5.97 -11.28
CA LEU A 260 -6.32 7.13 -11.21
C LEU A 260 -4.93 6.71 -10.71
N LEU A 261 -3.91 7.07 -11.47
CA LEU A 261 -2.51 6.93 -11.08
C LEU A 261 -1.86 8.31 -11.01
N SER A 262 -1.29 8.63 -9.84
CA SER A 262 -0.53 9.85 -9.58
C SER A 262 0.85 9.51 -9.04
N ILE A 263 1.89 10.05 -9.68
CA ILE A 263 3.26 9.92 -9.21
C ILE A 263 3.90 11.31 -9.20
N ALA A 264 4.48 11.67 -8.06
CA ALA A 264 5.18 12.92 -7.85
C ALA A 264 6.59 12.69 -7.32
N PHE A 265 7.54 13.42 -7.89
CA PHE A 265 8.92 13.49 -7.40
C PHE A 265 9.23 14.93 -7.03
N ALA A 266 9.62 15.16 -5.78
CA ALA A 266 10.00 16.44 -5.24
C ALA A 266 11.41 16.33 -4.63
N ASN A 267 12.41 16.76 -5.40
CA ASN A 267 13.78 16.81 -4.93
C ASN A 267 14.17 18.28 -4.76
N ALA A 268 14.13 18.77 -3.51
CA ALA A 268 14.33 20.19 -3.18
C ALA A 268 15.65 20.42 -2.44
N GLY A 269 16.35 21.52 -2.72
CA GLY A 269 17.66 21.86 -2.16
C GLY A 269 18.83 21.51 -3.08
N ALA A 270 20.02 22.05 -2.79
CA ALA A 270 21.21 21.89 -3.62
C ALA A 270 21.66 20.42 -3.74
N SER A 271 22.01 20.00 -4.96
CA SER A 271 22.57 18.67 -5.25
C SER A 271 23.41 18.70 -6.52
N CYS A 272 24.48 17.90 -6.56
CA CYS A 272 25.29 17.70 -7.75
C CYS A 272 24.63 16.72 -8.73
N CYS A 273 23.83 15.77 -8.22
CA CYS A 273 23.11 14.80 -9.03
C CYS A 273 21.67 14.62 -8.51
N ASN A 274 20.71 14.65 -9.44
CA ASN A 274 19.30 14.47 -9.17
C ASN A 274 18.70 13.52 -10.21
N VAL A 275 18.35 12.30 -9.79
CA VAL A 275 17.83 11.24 -10.64
C VAL A 275 16.44 10.85 -10.17
N ALA A 276 15.47 10.92 -11.07
CA ALA A 276 14.12 10.41 -10.86
C ALA A 276 13.75 9.48 -12.01
N ILE A 277 13.43 8.23 -11.71
CA ILE A 277 13.08 7.20 -12.69
C ILE A 277 11.75 6.59 -12.28
N ALA A 278 10.80 6.52 -13.22
CA ALA A 278 9.56 5.78 -13.07
C ALA A 278 9.40 4.80 -14.24
N HIS A 279 9.27 3.52 -13.93
CA HIS A 279 8.89 2.49 -14.89
C HIS A 279 7.54 1.91 -14.48
N ILE A 280 6.54 2.04 -15.36
CA ILE A 280 5.15 1.76 -15.06
C ILE A 280 4.60 0.80 -16.11
N VAL A 281 4.13 -0.35 -15.67
CA VAL A 281 3.37 -1.30 -16.46
C VAL A 281 1.91 -1.19 -16.03
N PHE A 282 1.02 -0.87 -16.96
CA PHE A 282 -0.39 -0.68 -16.70
C PHE A 282 -1.22 -1.56 -17.62
N ALA A 283 -2.11 -2.38 -17.06
CA ALA A 283 -2.99 -3.27 -17.82
C ALA A 283 -4.41 -3.26 -17.23
N ILE A 284 -5.41 -3.07 -18.09
CA ILE A 284 -6.81 -3.31 -17.74
C ILE A 284 -7.40 -4.27 -18.75
N ALA A 285 -7.77 -5.47 -18.30
CA ALA A 285 -8.34 -6.51 -19.12
C ALA A 285 -9.74 -6.85 -18.62
N CYS A 286 -10.76 -6.49 -19.39
CA CYS A 286 -12.14 -6.55 -18.95
C CYS A 286 -13.00 -7.14 -20.08
N GLY A 287 -13.38 -8.42 -20.00
CA GLY A 287 -14.17 -9.10 -21.06
C GLY A 287 -15.58 -8.50 -21.26
N ALA A 288 -16.18 -8.72 -22.44
CA ALA A 288 -17.50 -8.19 -22.88
C ALA A 288 -18.67 -9.20 -22.63
N PRO A 289 -19.99 -8.82 -22.53
CA PRO A 289 -20.66 -7.60 -23.07
C PRO A 289 -21.74 -6.88 -22.19
N SER A 290 -22.07 -5.62 -22.55
CA SER A 290 -23.40 -5.03 -22.94
C SER A 290 -23.42 -3.49 -22.83
N LEU A 291 -22.66 -2.89 -21.90
CA LEU A 291 -22.29 -1.47 -21.89
C LEU A 291 -21.10 -1.27 -20.92
N THR A 292 -19.93 -0.87 -21.43
CA THR A 292 -18.73 -0.62 -20.62
C THR A 292 -18.34 0.84 -20.71
N ILE A 293 -18.27 1.52 -19.56
CA ILE A 293 -17.67 2.85 -19.43
C ILE A 293 -16.31 2.68 -18.76
N LEU A 294 -15.26 3.06 -19.47
CA LEU A 294 -13.88 3.04 -19.00
C LEU A 294 -13.40 4.49 -18.92
N SER A 295 -13.03 4.97 -17.73
CA SER A 295 -12.37 6.26 -17.58
C SER A 295 -11.02 6.10 -16.87
N GLN A 296 -9.99 6.68 -17.46
CA GLN A 296 -8.62 6.56 -17.00
C GLN A 296 -8.00 7.96 -16.95
N SER A 297 -7.30 8.27 -15.87
CA SER A 297 -6.45 9.46 -15.78
C SER A 297 -5.09 9.10 -15.21
N LEU A 298 -4.05 9.53 -15.92
CA LEU A 298 -2.66 9.45 -15.47
C LEU A 298 -2.16 10.88 -15.28
N SER A 299 -1.78 11.22 -14.05
CA SER A 299 -1.11 12.48 -13.75
C SER A 299 0.33 12.18 -13.35
N THR A 300 1.27 12.68 -14.13
CA THR A 300 2.68 12.70 -13.75
C THR A 300 3.08 14.17 -13.64
N ALA A 301 3.53 14.59 -12.47
CA ALA A 301 4.05 15.93 -12.26
C ALA A 301 5.57 15.85 -12.14
N PRO A 302 6.34 16.02 -13.23
CA PRO A 302 7.75 16.30 -13.12
C PRO A 302 7.88 17.80 -12.83
N ASN A 303 7.61 18.23 -11.60
CA ASN A 303 7.90 19.62 -11.23
C ASN A 303 9.41 19.71 -10.90
N ILE A 304 10.24 19.67 -11.95
CA ILE A 304 11.64 20.09 -11.86
C ILE A 304 11.62 21.61 -11.98
N THR A 305 11.32 22.31 -10.89
CA THR A 305 11.55 23.74 -10.79
C THR A 305 13.05 23.96 -10.68
N PHE A 306 13.69 24.33 -11.79
CA PHE A 306 15.04 24.89 -11.77
C PHE A 306 14.96 26.31 -11.23
N ASP A 307 15.24 26.49 -9.94
CA ASP A 307 15.63 27.81 -9.45
C ASP A 307 17.10 28.03 -9.86
N ARG A 308 17.30 28.64 -11.03
CA ARG A 308 18.61 29.16 -11.44
C ARG A 308 18.85 30.47 -10.70
N THR A 309 19.46 30.39 -9.53
CA THR A 309 20.20 31.54 -9.02
C THR A 309 21.49 31.68 -9.85
N PRO A 310 21.76 32.84 -10.48
CA PRO A 310 22.98 33.02 -11.25
C PRO A 310 24.17 33.06 -10.30
N ILE A 311 25.12 32.15 -10.52
CA ILE A 311 26.48 32.27 -9.99
C ILE A 311 27.06 33.55 -10.60
N ARG A 312 27.12 34.61 -9.81
CA ARG A 312 27.87 35.82 -10.13
C ARG A 312 29.36 35.43 -10.14
N PRO A 313 30.12 35.67 -11.23
CA PRO A 313 31.56 35.50 -11.20
C PRO A 313 32.14 36.51 -10.21
N SER A 314 32.96 36.05 -9.27
CA SER A 314 33.85 36.92 -8.51
C SER A 314 34.88 37.51 -9.47
N ALA A 315 34.84 38.83 -9.62
CA ALA A 315 35.99 39.63 -10.04
C ALA A 315 36.88 39.89 -8.80
#